data_AF-A0A514ZT17-F1
#
_entry.id   AF-A0A514ZT17-F1
#
_cell.length_a   1.000
_cell.length_b   1.000
_cell.length_c   1.000
_cell.angle_alpha   90.00
_cell.angle_beta   90.00
_cell.angle_gamma   90.00
#
_symmetry.space_group_name_H-M   'P 1'
#
loop_
_entity.id
_entity.type
_entity.pdbx_description
1 polymer ?
#
loop_
_entity_poly.entity_id
_entity_poly.type
_entity_poly.pdbx_seq_one_letter_code
_entity_poly.pdbx_strand_id
1 'polypeptide(L)'
;MPNLLPSESILGNILHGVGLIFCLLLLLFGLLYTFNGEIIISAFLTILAGAILIAITRVLVRLKSRKDAYKPLAPEYALMGIYLLVFLILFPLSYHVLAIDLIRKTEIKKVCLDKLKLLDVLKDEYSKQITDKQNSLGTNAHILFNKYKQSGGKDTKSMIELNNLLGSTPGSEPFDVKTGDGLDKAIEVAQDGIKQKYNLKEKGGKDPEKDLNDFKAKAQDVFTDWQIREVGYYYQNIDRVFENYKTAAQAPAKMPDFVPTIAPTNEIDLQNSTKMLRNGSETSWVFSLLGLLLIHWCILAPYFLTTRPDMTLKRSDSADNSIYM
;
A
#
# COMPACT_ATOMS: atom_id res chain seq x y z
N MET A 1 18.28 34.86 -39.13
CA MET A 1 18.37 33.49 -39.70
C MET A 1 17.77 32.52 -38.69
N PRO A 2 16.78 31.70 -39.07
CA PRO A 2 16.21 30.73 -38.15
C PRO A 2 17.31 29.74 -37.75
N ASN A 3 17.47 29.54 -36.44
CA ASN A 3 18.27 28.47 -35.86
C ASN A 3 17.67 27.13 -36.32
N LEU A 4 18.10 26.65 -37.49
CA LEU A 4 17.86 25.27 -37.91
C LEU A 4 18.55 24.40 -36.86
N LEU A 5 17.73 23.74 -36.03
CA LEU A 5 18.17 22.69 -35.11
C LEU A 5 19.05 21.71 -35.90
N PRO A 6 20.18 21.24 -35.35
CA PRO A 6 20.98 20.20 -35.99
C PRO A 6 20.05 19.04 -36.37
N SER A 7 20.25 18.43 -37.55
CA SER A 7 19.46 17.29 -37.99
C SER A 7 19.58 16.16 -36.96
N GLU A 8 18.59 16.04 -36.09
CA GLU A 8 18.58 15.04 -35.03
C GLU A 8 18.50 13.65 -35.65
N SER A 9 19.31 12.71 -35.14
CA SER A 9 19.27 11.32 -35.58
C SER A 9 17.88 10.74 -35.28
N ILE A 10 17.17 10.30 -36.33
CA ILE A 10 15.84 9.67 -36.20
C ILE A 10 15.91 8.50 -35.22
N LEU A 11 16.94 7.66 -35.32
CA LEU A 11 17.16 6.53 -34.40
C LEU A 11 17.36 7.00 -32.96
N GLY A 12 18.12 8.07 -32.74
CA GLY A 12 18.35 8.64 -31.41
C GLY A 12 17.07 9.13 -30.76
N ASN A 13 16.21 9.81 -31.53
CA ASN A 13 14.93 10.32 -31.04
C ASN A 13 13.94 9.18 -30.70
N ILE A 14 13.93 8.10 -31.49
CA ILE A 14 13.12 6.91 -31.18
C ILE A 14 13.59 6.26 -29.87
N LEU A 15 14.90 5.99 -29.74
CA LEU A 15 15.47 5.41 -28.52
C LEU A 15 15.23 6.28 -27.29
N HIS A 16 15.32 7.61 -27.43
CA HIS A 16 14.99 8.56 -26.38
C HIS A 16 13.54 8.43 -25.91
N GLY A 17 12.60 8.42 -26.83
CA GLY A 17 11.18 8.27 -26.53
C GLY A 17 10.88 6.95 -25.81
N VAL A 18 11.44 5.84 -26.31
CA VAL A 18 11.28 4.52 -25.68
C VAL A 18 11.86 4.51 -24.27
N GLY A 19 13.11 4.97 -24.10
CA GLY A 19 13.76 5.04 -22.79
C GLY A 19 12.98 5.91 -21.79
N LEU A 20 12.47 7.06 -22.24
CA LEU A 20 11.64 7.93 -21.40
C LEU A 20 10.34 7.23 -20.99
N ILE A 21 9.61 6.59 -21.90
CA ILE A 21 8.36 5.91 -21.57
C ILE A 21 8.60 4.85 -20.49
N PHE A 22 9.60 3.99 -20.67
CA PHE A 22 9.93 2.97 -19.67
C PHE A 22 10.34 3.57 -18.32
N CYS A 23 11.19 4.60 -18.33
CA CYS A 23 11.60 5.29 -17.10
C CYS A 23 10.40 5.91 -16.37
N LEU A 24 9.50 6.56 -17.09
CA LEU A 24 8.32 7.21 -16.51
C LEU A 24 7.33 6.19 -15.95
N LEU A 25 7.12 5.05 -16.61
CA LEU A 25 6.28 3.98 -16.10
C LEU A 25 6.86 3.38 -14.80
N LEU A 26 8.16 3.08 -14.78
CA LEU A 26 8.81 2.56 -13.58
C LEU A 26 8.74 3.57 -12.43
N LEU A 27 8.96 4.86 -12.73
CA LEU A 27 8.84 5.91 -11.72
C LEU A 27 7.42 6.05 -11.20
N LEU A 28 6.42 6.09 -12.08
CA LEU A 28 5.01 6.23 -11.71
C LEU A 28 4.60 5.11 -10.76
N PHE A 29 4.88 3.85 -11.12
CA PHE A 29 4.51 2.71 -10.29
C PHE A 29 5.32 2.63 -9.01
N GLY A 30 6.62 2.94 -9.06
CA GLY A 30 7.45 3.05 -7.85
C GLY A 30 6.89 4.07 -6.86
N LEU A 31 6.48 5.24 -7.37
CA LEU A 31 5.86 6.30 -6.58
C LEU A 31 4.48 5.93 -6.05
N LEU A 32 3.66 5.18 -6.80
CA LEU A 32 2.37 4.68 -6.29
C LEU A 32 2.57 3.80 -5.05
N TYR A 33 3.62 2.97 -5.01
CA TYR A 33 3.93 2.20 -3.80
C TYR A 33 4.44 3.09 -2.65
N THR A 34 5.28 4.08 -2.94
CA THR A 34 5.79 5.02 -1.93
C THR A 34 4.68 5.90 -1.33
N PHE A 35 3.71 6.31 -2.14
CA PHE A 35 2.62 7.21 -1.77
C PHE A 35 1.26 6.52 -1.65
N ASN A 36 1.20 5.24 -1.30
CA ASN A 36 -0.06 4.53 -0.99
C ASN A 36 -1.14 4.60 -2.08
N GLY A 37 -0.75 4.64 -3.35
CA GLY A 37 -1.68 4.73 -4.47
C GLY A 37 -2.13 6.14 -4.83
N GLU A 38 -1.58 7.19 -4.21
CA GLU A 38 -1.89 8.58 -4.52
C GLU A 38 -1.42 8.96 -5.94
N ILE A 39 -2.33 8.84 -6.90
CA ILE A 39 -2.02 8.97 -8.33
C ILE A 39 -1.67 10.40 -8.73
N ILE A 40 -2.26 11.42 -8.09
CA ILE A 40 -2.05 12.82 -8.45
C ILE A 40 -0.61 13.23 -8.18
N ILE A 41 -0.12 12.97 -6.96
CA ILE A 41 1.25 13.32 -6.55
C ILE A 41 2.27 12.48 -7.36
N SER A 42 2.00 11.18 -7.51
CA SER A 42 2.87 10.28 -8.26
C SER A 42 3.02 10.69 -9.73
N ALA A 43 1.90 11.04 -10.38
CA ALA A 43 1.92 11.52 -11.76
C ALA A 43 2.63 12.87 -11.90
N PHE A 44 2.38 13.82 -11.00
CA PHE A 44 3.03 15.13 -11.02
C PHE A 44 4.56 15.01 -10.94
N LEU A 45 5.07 14.22 -9.98
CA LEU A 45 6.52 14.01 -9.82
C LEU A 45 7.13 13.26 -11.00
N THR A 46 6.38 12.32 -11.60
CA THR A 46 6.81 11.60 -12.80
C THR A 46 6.95 12.54 -14.00
N ILE A 47 5.95 13.40 -14.24
CA ILE A 47 6.00 14.39 -15.32
C ILE A 47 7.16 15.37 -15.10
N LEU A 48 7.37 15.83 -13.86
CA LEU A 48 8.47 16.72 -13.51
C LEU A 48 9.83 16.07 -13.81
N ALA A 49 10.03 14.82 -13.41
CA ALA A 49 11.26 14.07 -13.71
C ALA A 49 11.48 13.93 -15.23
N GLY A 50 10.42 13.61 -15.98
CA GLY A 50 10.48 13.55 -17.45
C GLY A 50 10.90 14.86 -18.09
N ALA A 51 10.32 15.99 -17.65
CA ALA A 51 10.67 17.32 -18.13
C ALA A 51 12.16 17.66 -17.88
N ILE A 52 12.68 17.32 -16.70
CA ILE A 52 14.09 17.49 -16.35
C ILE A 52 14.99 16.66 -17.27
N LEU A 53 14.67 15.38 -17.48
CA LEU A 53 15.46 14.49 -18.34
C LEU A 53 15.48 14.96 -19.80
N ILE A 54 14.34 15.43 -20.32
CA ILE A 54 14.24 16.01 -21.67
C ILE A 54 15.08 17.28 -21.76
N ALA A 55 14.98 18.18 -20.77
CA ALA A 55 15.72 19.44 -20.75
C ALA A 55 17.24 19.20 -20.74
N ILE A 56 17.72 18.30 -19.87
CA ILE A 56 19.14 17.93 -19.80
C ILE A 56 19.61 17.36 -21.13
N THR A 57 18.86 16.41 -21.71
CA THR A 57 19.24 15.76 -22.98
C THR A 57 19.31 16.77 -24.14
N ARG A 58 18.33 17.68 -24.24
CA ARG A 58 18.33 18.74 -25.26
C ARG A 58 19.49 19.71 -25.11
N VAL A 59 19.83 20.10 -23.88
CA VAL A 59 20.97 20.99 -23.63
C VAL A 59 22.29 20.27 -23.94
N LEU A 60 22.42 18.99 -23.60
CA LEU A 60 23.59 18.16 -23.96
C LEU A 60 23.78 18.09 -25.48
N VAL A 61 22.72 17.79 -26.24
CA VAL A 61 22.76 17.78 -27.73
C VAL A 61 23.19 19.15 -28.26
N ARG A 62 22.58 20.23 -27.76
CA ARG A 62 22.88 21.60 -28.18
C ARG A 62 24.32 22.01 -27.87
N LEU A 63 24.87 21.59 -26.73
CA LEU A 63 26.28 21.83 -26.38
C LEU A 63 27.22 21.09 -27.33
N LYS A 64 26.94 19.81 -27.59
CA LYS A 64 27.76 18.97 -28.49
C LYS A 64 27.76 19.49 -29.94
N SER A 65 26.63 20.03 -30.39
CA SER A 65 26.41 20.48 -31.77
C SER A 65 26.86 21.91 -32.08
N ARG A 66 27.39 22.69 -31.11
CA ARG A 66 27.86 24.07 -31.37
C ARG A 66 28.96 24.10 -32.43
N LYS A 67 29.10 25.18 -33.19
CA LYS A 67 30.13 25.32 -34.26
C LYS A 67 31.35 26.15 -33.86
N ASP A 68 31.49 26.49 -32.58
CA ASP A 68 32.53 27.39 -32.09
C ASP A 68 33.94 26.76 -32.18
N ALA A 69 34.94 27.57 -32.52
CA ALA A 69 36.34 27.16 -32.75
C ALA A 69 37.06 26.66 -31.48
N TYR A 70 36.58 27.04 -30.29
CA TYR A 70 37.05 26.54 -29.01
C TYR A 70 35.86 26.06 -28.19
N LYS A 71 35.81 24.75 -27.91
CA LYS A 71 34.72 24.11 -27.17
C LYS A 71 35.22 23.68 -25.79
N PRO A 72 35.00 24.46 -24.72
CA PRO A 72 35.26 23.95 -23.39
C PRO A 72 34.32 22.77 -23.12
N LEU A 73 34.88 21.62 -22.75
CA LEU A 73 34.10 20.42 -22.40
C LEU A 73 33.50 20.51 -20.99
N ALA A 74 33.95 21.45 -20.16
CA ALA A 74 33.51 21.60 -18.77
C ALA A 74 31.98 21.70 -18.59
N PRO A 75 31.22 22.47 -19.40
CA PRO A 75 29.76 22.52 -19.29
C PRO A 75 29.07 21.20 -19.66
N GLU A 76 29.62 20.44 -20.62
CA GLU A 76 29.10 19.10 -20.96
C GLU A 76 29.30 18.13 -19.79
N TYR A 77 30.51 18.11 -19.20
CA TYR A 77 30.80 17.25 -18.05
C TYR A 77 29.99 17.63 -16.81
N ALA A 78 29.83 18.93 -16.54
CA ALA A 78 28.99 19.40 -15.44
C ALA A 78 27.53 18.94 -15.61
N LEU A 79 26.99 19.06 -16.82
CA LEU A 79 25.62 18.64 -17.12
C LEU A 79 25.44 17.12 -17.07
N MET A 80 26.44 16.35 -17.50
CA MET A 80 26.47 14.89 -17.32
C MET A 80 26.53 14.49 -15.83
N GLY A 81 27.27 15.25 -15.02
CA GLY A 81 27.26 15.10 -13.56
C GLY A 81 25.89 15.35 -12.93
N ILE A 82 25.19 16.41 -13.37
CA ILE A 82 23.80 16.67 -12.96
C ILE A 82 22.88 15.51 -13.39
N TYR A 83 23.03 15.01 -14.60
CA TYR A 83 22.27 13.83 -15.06
C TYR A 83 22.49 12.62 -14.15
N LEU A 84 23.75 12.35 -13.77
CA LEU A 84 24.07 11.25 -12.86
C LEU A 84 23.43 11.43 -11.49
N LEU A 85 23.40 12.66 -10.95
CA LEU A 85 22.70 12.95 -9.69
C LEU A 85 21.19 12.71 -9.80
N VAL A 86 20.57 13.13 -10.91
CA VAL A 86 19.16 12.83 -11.19
C VAL A 86 18.94 11.32 -11.23
N PHE A 87 19.79 10.58 -11.94
CA PHE A 87 19.73 9.12 -11.97
C PHE A 87 19.79 8.50 -10.57
N LEU A 88 20.73 8.93 -9.72
CA LEU A 88 20.87 8.41 -8.35
C LEU A 88 19.61 8.65 -7.49
N ILE A 89 18.88 9.74 -7.73
CA ILE A 89 17.61 10.04 -7.03
C ILE A 89 16.47 9.17 -7.58
N LEU A 90 16.38 9.00 -8.90
CA LEU A 90 15.30 8.22 -9.54
C LEU A 90 15.50 6.71 -9.39
N PHE A 91 16.74 6.27 -9.16
CA PHE A 91 17.09 4.86 -9.12
C PHE A 91 16.38 4.08 -8.01
N PRO A 92 16.39 4.49 -6.72
CA PRO A 92 15.65 3.78 -5.67
C PRO A 92 14.15 3.68 -5.95
N LEU A 93 13.56 4.74 -6.53
CA LEU A 93 12.13 4.78 -6.86
C LEU A 93 11.80 3.81 -8.00
N SER A 94 12.61 3.79 -9.05
CA SER A 94 12.41 2.90 -10.20
C SER A 94 12.72 1.44 -9.84
N TYR A 95 13.72 1.21 -8.99
CA TYR A 95 14.01 -0.11 -8.43
C TYR A 95 12.86 -0.62 -7.57
N HIS A 96 12.17 0.26 -6.84
CA HIS A 96 11.10 -0.11 -5.91
C HIS A 96 9.99 -0.93 -6.58
N VAL A 97 9.53 -0.54 -7.77
CA VAL A 97 8.54 -1.34 -8.51
C VAL A 97 9.12 -2.66 -8.98
N LEU A 98 10.38 -2.73 -9.43
CA LEU A 98 11.01 -3.99 -9.86
C LEU A 98 11.13 -4.96 -8.66
N ALA A 99 11.52 -4.44 -7.50
CA ALA A 99 11.60 -5.20 -6.26
C ALA A 99 10.23 -5.75 -5.84
N ILE A 100 9.18 -4.94 -5.94
CA ILE A 100 7.84 -5.36 -5.55
C ILE A 100 7.23 -6.32 -6.59
N ASP A 101 7.22 -5.97 -7.87
CA ASP A 101 6.46 -6.70 -8.88
C ASP A 101 7.17 -7.94 -9.44
N LEU A 102 8.49 -7.89 -9.58
CA LEU A 102 9.25 -9.00 -10.16
C LEU A 102 9.81 -9.94 -9.10
N ILE A 103 10.15 -9.41 -7.92
CA ILE A 103 10.90 -10.19 -6.91
C ILE A 103 9.99 -10.62 -5.76
N ARG A 104 9.21 -9.69 -5.17
CA ARG A 104 8.49 -9.94 -3.91
C ARG A 104 6.98 -10.09 -4.03
N LYS A 105 6.43 -10.00 -5.23
CA LYS A 105 4.99 -10.02 -5.49
C LYS A 105 4.27 -11.19 -4.82
N THR A 106 4.80 -12.39 -4.97
CA THR A 106 4.22 -13.61 -4.40
C THR A 106 4.27 -13.61 -2.87
N GLU A 107 5.38 -13.15 -2.29
CA GLU A 107 5.57 -13.03 -0.84
C GLU A 107 4.58 -12.01 -0.25
N ILE A 108 4.54 -10.80 -0.82
CA ILE A 108 3.64 -9.72 -0.39
C ILE A 108 2.18 -10.18 -0.52
N LYS A 109 1.81 -10.78 -1.65
CA LYS A 109 0.45 -11.33 -1.85
C LYS A 109 0.09 -12.33 -0.76
N LYS A 110 0.99 -13.27 -0.44
CA LYS A 110 0.77 -14.26 0.62
C LYS A 110 0.56 -13.58 1.99
N VAL A 111 1.48 -12.69 2.38
CA VAL A 111 1.41 -11.94 3.66
C VAL A 111 0.08 -11.18 3.76
N CYS A 112 -0.32 -10.47 2.72
CA CYS A 112 -1.57 -9.72 2.71
C CYS A 112 -2.80 -10.62 2.83
N LEU A 113 -2.86 -11.71 2.07
CA LEU A 113 -3.97 -12.65 2.14
C LEU A 113 -4.05 -13.34 3.51
N ASP A 114 -2.92 -13.68 4.11
CA ASP A 114 -2.89 -14.27 5.46
C ASP A 114 -3.34 -13.24 6.51
N LYS A 115 -2.95 -11.97 6.40
CA LYS A 115 -3.49 -10.90 7.25
C LYS A 115 -4.99 -10.69 7.07
N LEU A 116 -5.52 -10.81 5.85
CA LEU A 116 -6.97 -10.74 5.63
C LEU A 116 -7.70 -11.89 6.31
N LYS A 117 -7.12 -13.09 6.39
CA LYS A 117 -7.68 -14.20 7.18
C LYS A 117 -7.65 -13.92 8.68
N LEU A 118 -6.64 -13.21 9.19
CA LEU A 118 -6.60 -12.82 10.60
C LEU A 118 -7.79 -11.92 10.99
N LEU A 119 -8.31 -11.13 10.05
CA LEU A 119 -9.54 -10.36 10.28
C LEU A 119 -10.77 -11.27 10.44
N ASP A 120 -10.83 -12.40 9.73
CA ASP A 120 -11.89 -13.41 9.95
C ASP A 120 -11.74 -14.05 11.32
N VAL A 121 -10.52 -14.45 11.69
CA VAL A 121 -10.26 -15.05 13.00
C VAL A 121 -10.64 -14.09 14.13
N LEU A 122 -10.30 -12.80 14.01
CA LEU A 122 -10.67 -11.77 14.98
C LEU A 122 -12.19 -11.67 15.17
N LYS A 123 -12.94 -11.69 14.05
CA LYS A 123 -14.40 -11.66 14.04
C LYS A 123 -15.01 -12.92 14.66
N ASP A 124 -14.46 -14.07 14.33
CA ASP A 124 -14.92 -15.36 14.84
C ASP A 124 -14.63 -15.50 16.33
N GLU A 125 -13.47 -15.06 16.81
CA GLU A 125 -13.13 -15.00 18.24
C GLU A 125 -14.12 -14.12 19.01
N TYR A 126 -14.47 -12.95 18.47
CA TYR A 126 -15.46 -12.06 19.09
C TYR A 126 -16.84 -12.70 19.13
N SER A 127 -17.29 -13.27 18.01
CA SER A 127 -18.59 -13.93 17.90
C SER A 127 -18.69 -15.15 18.84
N LYS A 128 -17.61 -15.94 18.94
CA LYS A 128 -17.52 -17.06 19.86
C LYS A 128 -17.64 -16.63 21.31
N GLN A 129 -16.98 -15.54 21.73
CA GLN A 129 -17.12 -15.04 23.09
C GLN A 129 -18.55 -14.58 23.42
N ILE A 130 -19.28 -14.04 22.44
CA ILE A 130 -20.72 -13.74 22.61
C ILE A 130 -21.49 -15.04 22.84
N THR A 131 -21.28 -16.06 22.00
CA THR A 131 -21.93 -17.37 22.14
C THR A 131 -21.59 -18.04 23.46
N ASP A 132 -20.34 -17.99 23.91
CA ASP A 132 -19.90 -18.55 25.20
C ASP A 132 -20.60 -17.84 26.38
N LYS A 133 -20.80 -16.52 26.31
CA LYS A 133 -21.59 -15.77 27.30
C LYS A 133 -23.07 -16.16 27.28
N GLN A 134 -23.67 -16.36 26.09
CA GLN A 134 -25.06 -16.82 25.96
C GLN A 134 -25.25 -18.23 26.56
N ASN A 135 -24.32 -19.14 26.25
CA ASN A 135 -24.35 -20.52 26.76
C ASN A 135 -24.12 -20.58 28.28
N SER A 136 -23.19 -19.78 28.79
CA SER A 136 -22.94 -19.64 30.22
C SER A 136 -24.16 -19.09 30.96
N LEU A 137 -24.85 -18.10 30.41
CA LEU A 137 -26.11 -17.59 30.98
C LEU A 137 -27.17 -18.69 31.07
N GLY A 138 -27.42 -19.42 29.97
CA GLY A 138 -28.43 -20.49 29.96
C GLY A 138 -28.09 -21.61 30.94
N THR A 139 -26.82 -22.04 30.97
CA THR A 139 -26.34 -23.09 31.89
C THR A 139 -26.50 -22.65 33.35
N ASN A 140 -26.07 -21.43 33.68
CA ASN A 140 -26.17 -20.90 35.05
C ASN A 140 -27.63 -20.71 35.47
N ALA A 141 -28.50 -20.26 34.57
CA ALA A 141 -29.93 -20.13 34.83
C ALA A 141 -30.58 -21.49 35.19
N HIS A 142 -30.30 -22.54 34.41
CA HIS A 142 -30.78 -23.88 34.73
C HIS A 142 -30.20 -24.44 36.04
N ILE A 143 -28.92 -24.21 36.33
CA ILE A 143 -28.29 -24.64 37.60
C ILE A 143 -28.97 -23.96 38.79
N LEU A 144 -29.18 -22.65 38.73
CA LEU A 144 -29.81 -21.87 39.81
C LEU A 144 -31.27 -22.29 40.01
N PHE A 145 -32.03 -22.48 38.93
CA PHE A 145 -33.40 -22.97 38.99
C PHE A 145 -33.49 -24.38 39.59
N ASN A 146 -32.61 -25.29 39.18
CA ASN A 146 -32.57 -26.66 39.70
C ASN A 146 -32.22 -26.69 41.20
N LYS A 147 -31.26 -25.87 41.66
CA LYS A 147 -30.96 -25.72 43.10
C LYS A 147 -32.17 -25.25 43.89
N TYR A 148 -32.87 -24.23 43.38
CA TYR A 148 -34.10 -23.73 43.98
C TYR A 148 -35.17 -24.83 44.09
N LYS A 149 -35.45 -25.57 43.01
CA LYS A 149 -36.40 -26.70 43.01
C LYS A 149 -36.00 -27.82 43.97
N GLN A 150 -34.73 -28.24 43.96
CA GLN A 150 -34.23 -29.33 44.83
C GLN A 150 -34.34 -28.98 46.32
N SER A 151 -34.26 -27.70 46.67
CA SER A 151 -34.47 -27.23 48.06
C SER A 151 -35.94 -27.21 48.49
N GLY A 152 -36.88 -27.59 47.62
CA GLY A 152 -38.32 -27.42 47.86
C GLY A 152 -38.74 -25.94 47.90
N GLY A 153 -38.03 -25.07 47.15
CA GLY A 153 -38.29 -23.64 47.10
C GLY A 153 -37.78 -22.83 48.30
N LYS A 154 -36.87 -23.40 49.11
CA LYS A 154 -36.32 -22.77 50.32
C LYS A 154 -35.03 -21.99 50.08
N ASP A 155 -34.30 -22.27 49.00
CA ASP A 155 -33.07 -21.57 48.64
C ASP A 155 -33.37 -20.23 47.93
N THR A 156 -33.73 -19.23 48.74
CA THR A 156 -34.04 -17.87 48.27
C THR A 156 -32.83 -17.17 47.65
N LYS A 157 -31.61 -17.60 47.96
CA LYS A 157 -30.39 -17.04 47.36
C LYS A 157 -30.31 -17.41 45.87
N SER A 158 -30.47 -18.68 45.53
CA SER A 158 -30.48 -19.13 44.13
C SER A 158 -31.62 -18.46 43.33
N MET A 159 -32.76 -18.20 43.97
CA MET A 159 -33.89 -17.48 43.38
C MET A 159 -33.54 -16.02 43.05
N ILE A 160 -32.92 -15.29 43.99
CA ILE A 160 -32.50 -13.91 43.80
C ILE A 160 -31.42 -13.84 42.71
N GLU A 161 -30.45 -14.75 42.72
CA GLU A 161 -29.39 -14.82 41.72
C GLU A 161 -29.96 -15.10 40.32
N LEU A 162 -30.96 -15.99 40.19
CA LEU A 162 -31.64 -16.27 38.93
C LEU A 162 -32.40 -15.05 38.40
N ASN A 163 -33.17 -14.37 39.26
CA ASN A 163 -33.90 -13.17 38.89
C ASN A 163 -32.95 -12.04 38.48
N ASN A 164 -31.84 -11.88 39.18
CA ASN A 164 -30.82 -10.90 38.81
C ASN A 164 -30.16 -11.27 37.47
N LEU A 165 -29.83 -12.55 37.25
CA LEU A 165 -29.19 -13.01 36.02
C LEU A 165 -30.07 -12.73 34.78
N LEU A 166 -31.36 -13.05 34.84
CA LEU A 166 -32.29 -12.88 33.72
C LEU A 166 -32.87 -11.47 33.62
N GLY A 167 -33.09 -10.79 34.76
CA GLY A 167 -33.66 -9.45 34.85
C GLY A 167 -32.70 -8.31 34.51
N SER A 168 -31.38 -8.55 34.49
CA SER A 168 -30.36 -7.55 34.13
C SER A 168 -30.19 -7.32 32.63
N THR A 169 -30.95 -8.04 31.80
CA THR A 169 -30.82 -8.04 30.35
C THR A 169 -31.92 -7.21 29.68
N PRO A 170 -31.62 -6.40 28.64
CA PRO A 170 -32.64 -5.64 27.93
C PRO A 170 -33.74 -6.54 27.36
N GLY A 171 -35.01 -6.22 27.62
CA GLY A 171 -36.17 -6.95 27.09
C GLY A 171 -36.66 -8.13 27.93
N SER A 172 -36.18 -8.29 29.17
CA SER A 172 -36.53 -9.40 30.07
C SER A 172 -38.03 -9.71 30.13
N GLU A 173 -38.38 -10.98 29.94
CA GLU A 173 -39.74 -11.47 30.12
C GLU A 173 -39.95 -12.02 31.53
N PRO A 174 -41.10 -11.76 32.17
CA PRO A 174 -41.46 -12.38 33.42
C PRO A 174 -41.68 -13.89 33.23
N PHE A 175 -41.16 -14.69 34.14
CA PHE A 175 -41.43 -16.13 34.23
C PHE A 175 -41.85 -16.51 35.65
N ASP A 176 -42.61 -17.59 35.80
CA ASP A 176 -42.99 -18.06 37.13
C ASP A 176 -41.82 -18.86 37.74
N VAL A 177 -41.13 -18.22 38.68
CA VAL A 177 -39.97 -18.81 39.36
C VAL A 177 -40.33 -20.03 40.21
N LYS A 178 -41.59 -20.17 40.64
CA LYS A 178 -42.04 -21.30 41.47
C LYS A 178 -42.35 -22.54 40.64
N THR A 179 -43.02 -22.36 39.50
CA THR A 179 -43.39 -23.49 38.62
C THR A 179 -42.29 -23.81 37.62
N GLY A 180 -41.56 -22.80 37.16
CA GLY A 180 -40.63 -22.85 36.03
C GLY A 180 -41.27 -22.46 34.71
N ASP A 181 -42.56 -22.12 34.70
CA ASP A 181 -43.29 -21.82 33.47
C ASP A 181 -42.72 -20.54 32.84
N GLY A 182 -42.30 -20.66 31.58
CA GLY A 182 -41.68 -19.58 30.82
C GLY A 182 -40.18 -19.38 31.06
N LEU A 183 -39.52 -20.24 31.85
CA LEU A 183 -38.07 -20.13 32.11
C LEU A 183 -37.24 -20.19 30.82
N ASP A 184 -37.50 -21.16 29.94
CA ASP A 184 -36.74 -21.31 28.69
C ASP A 184 -36.90 -20.08 27.79
N LYS A 185 -38.10 -19.49 27.75
CA LYS A 185 -38.37 -18.27 27.00
C LYS A 185 -37.67 -17.06 27.62
N ALA A 186 -37.63 -16.95 28.95
CA ALA A 186 -36.88 -15.90 29.63
C ALA A 186 -35.37 -16.04 29.41
N ILE A 187 -34.85 -17.27 29.35
CA ILE A 187 -33.46 -17.56 28.98
C ILE A 187 -33.19 -17.13 27.53
N GLU A 188 -34.04 -17.52 26.58
CA GLU A 188 -33.92 -17.17 25.17
C GLU A 188 -33.88 -15.64 24.97
N VAL A 189 -34.82 -14.92 25.58
CA VAL A 189 -34.87 -13.45 25.53
C VAL A 189 -33.63 -12.82 26.15
N ALA A 190 -33.11 -13.34 27.26
CA ALA A 190 -31.87 -12.85 27.86
C ALA A 190 -30.65 -13.13 26.96
N GLN A 191 -30.59 -14.30 26.33
CA GLN A 191 -29.53 -14.65 25.36
C GLN A 191 -29.58 -13.72 24.15
N ASP A 192 -30.76 -13.35 23.66
CA ASP A 192 -30.92 -12.37 22.58
C ASP A 192 -30.53 -10.97 23.02
N GLY A 193 -30.87 -10.57 24.26
CA GLY A 193 -30.44 -9.32 24.86
C GLY A 193 -28.91 -9.19 24.94
N ILE A 194 -28.20 -10.29 25.27
CA ILE A 194 -26.73 -10.38 25.19
C ILE A 194 -26.25 -10.12 23.76
N LYS A 195 -26.81 -10.83 22.77
CA LYS A 195 -26.42 -10.69 21.36
C LYS A 195 -26.63 -9.26 20.86
N GLN A 196 -27.75 -8.63 21.21
CA GLN A 196 -28.03 -7.23 20.85
C GLN A 196 -27.08 -6.25 21.53
N LYS A 197 -26.77 -6.44 22.82
CA LYS A 197 -25.85 -5.58 23.57
C LYS A 197 -24.45 -5.56 22.95
N TYR A 198 -23.93 -6.74 22.62
CA TYR A 198 -22.59 -6.91 22.05
C TYR A 198 -22.54 -6.76 20.52
N ASN A 199 -23.68 -6.61 19.85
CA ASN A 199 -23.69 -6.29 18.43
C ASN A 199 -22.91 -4.98 18.17
N LEU A 200 -21.91 -5.00 17.30
CA LEU A 200 -21.03 -3.86 17.06
C LEU A 200 -21.70 -2.69 16.32
N LYS A 201 -22.94 -2.86 15.83
CA LYS A 201 -23.70 -1.76 15.21
C LYS A 201 -23.88 -0.59 16.18
N GLU A 202 -23.36 0.57 15.81
CA GLU A 202 -23.61 1.81 16.54
C GLU A 202 -25.00 2.36 16.22
N LYS A 203 -25.67 2.95 17.20
CA LYS A 203 -26.88 3.76 16.95
C LYS A 203 -26.48 4.95 16.07
N GLY A 204 -26.84 4.91 14.78
CA GLY A 204 -26.53 5.97 13.83
C GLY A 204 -25.99 5.53 12.47
N GLY A 205 -25.81 4.22 12.23
CA GLY A 205 -25.69 3.67 10.87
C GLY A 205 -24.32 3.15 10.44
N LYS A 206 -23.29 3.23 11.30
CA LYS A 206 -22.03 2.51 11.05
C LYS A 206 -22.17 1.06 11.48
N ASP A 207 -21.90 0.15 10.56
CA ASP A 207 -21.90 -1.29 10.78
C ASP A 207 -20.45 -1.77 10.59
N PRO A 208 -19.64 -1.82 11.68
CA PRO A 208 -18.23 -2.17 11.59
C PRO A 208 -17.98 -3.54 10.95
N GLU A 209 -18.96 -4.45 11.06
CA GLU A 209 -18.87 -5.77 10.45
C GLU A 209 -19.08 -5.70 8.93
N LYS A 210 -20.04 -4.88 8.48
CA LYS A 210 -20.21 -4.60 7.05
C LYS A 210 -18.99 -3.88 6.48
N ASP A 211 -18.50 -2.83 7.14
CA ASP A 211 -17.32 -2.08 6.71
C ASP A 211 -16.08 -2.99 6.62
N LEU A 212 -15.94 -3.92 7.57
CA LEU A 212 -14.90 -4.94 7.55
C LEU A 212 -15.04 -5.88 6.34
N ASN A 213 -16.24 -6.42 6.10
CA ASN A 213 -16.47 -7.34 4.99
C ASN A 213 -16.25 -6.66 3.63
N ASP A 214 -16.76 -5.44 3.45
CA ASP A 214 -16.59 -4.64 2.24
C ASP A 214 -15.11 -4.32 1.99
N PHE A 215 -14.37 -3.96 3.05
CA PHE A 215 -12.92 -3.78 2.97
C PHE A 215 -12.21 -5.07 2.57
N LYS A 216 -12.52 -6.20 3.20
CA LYS A 216 -11.89 -7.50 2.92
C LYS A 216 -12.12 -7.96 1.50
N ALA A 217 -13.35 -7.87 1.00
CA ALA A 217 -13.69 -8.27 -0.37
C ALA A 217 -12.85 -7.47 -1.36
N LYS A 218 -12.84 -6.13 -1.23
CA LYS A 218 -12.07 -5.29 -2.14
C LYS A 218 -10.56 -5.50 -1.99
N ALA A 219 -10.05 -5.66 -0.77
CA ALA A 219 -8.64 -5.94 -0.53
C ALA A 219 -8.22 -7.29 -1.16
N GLN A 220 -9.06 -8.31 -1.05
CA GLN A 220 -8.81 -9.63 -1.62
C GLN A 220 -8.71 -9.56 -3.15
N ASP A 221 -9.59 -8.82 -3.81
CA ASP A 221 -9.52 -8.60 -5.26
C ASP A 221 -8.22 -7.88 -5.64
N VAL A 222 -7.86 -6.81 -4.91
CA VAL A 222 -6.64 -6.03 -5.14
C VAL A 222 -5.39 -6.90 -5.09
N PHE A 223 -5.25 -7.78 -4.09
CA PHE A 223 -4.08 -8.66 -3.99
C PHE A 223 -4.15 -9.88 -4.91
N THR A 224 -5.35 -10.38 -5.22
CA THR A 224 -5.54 -11.53 -6.11
C THR A 224 -5.18 -11.16 -7.54
N ASP A 225 -5.72 -10.06 -8.04
CA ASP A 225 -5.50 -9.57 -9.40
C ASP A 225 -4.27 -8.66 -9.51
N TRP A 226 -3.63 -8.37 -8.39
CA TRP A 226 -2.48 -7.47 -8.30
C TRP A 226 -2.76 -6.10 -8.92
N GLN A 227 -3.77 -5.42 -8.38
CA GLN A 227 -4.16 -4.09 -8.81
C GLN A 227 -3.14 -3.06 -8.28
N ILE A 228 -2.01 -2.90 -8.98
CA ILE A 228 -0.82 -2.11 -8.58
C ILE A 228 -1.18 -0.77 -7.92
N ARG A 229 -2.15 -0.06 -8.49
CA ARG A 229 -2.61 1.25 -8.00
C ARG A 229 -3.09 1.22 -6.55
N GLU A 230 -3.72 0.12 -6.13
CA GLU A 230 -4.40 0.02 -4.83
C GLU A 230 -3.63 -0.84 -3.83
N VAL A 231 -2.62 -1.60 -4.26
CA VAL A 231 -1.81 -2.47 -3.38
C VAL A 231 -1.22 -1.68 -2.22
N GLY A 232 -0.61 -0.52 -2.48
CA GLY A 232 -0.03 0.33 -1.43
C GLY A 232 -1.06 0.77 -0.38
N TYR A 233 -2.23 1.21 -0.84
CA TYR A 233 -3.33 1.60 0.05
C TYR A 233 -3.78 0.43 0.94
N TYR A 234 -4.16 -0.70 0.34
CA TYR A 234 -4.71 -1.82 1.11
C TYR A 234 -3.67 -2.44 2.04
N TYR A 235 -2.41 -2.51 1.62
CA TYR A 235 -1.31 -3.02 2.45
C TYR A 235 -1.23 -2.28 3.79
N GLN A 236 -1.31 -0.95 3.76
CA GLN A 236 -1.25 -0.12 4.97
C GLN A 236 -2.52 -0.19 5.83
N ASN A 237 -3.66 -0.35 5.17
CA ASN A 237 -4.95 -0.19 5.83
C ASN A 237 -5.43 -1.46 6.53
N ILE A 238 -4.87 -2.64 6.23
CA ILE A 238 -5.25 -3.89 6.90
C ILE A 238 -5.04 -3.80 8.42
N ASP A 239 -3.86 -3.36 8.87
CA ASP A 239 -3.56 -3.31 10.31
C ASP A 239 -4.39 -2.23 11.01
N ARG A 240 -4.67 -1.11 10.31
CA ARG A 240 -5.57 -0.08 10.82
C ARG A 240 -7.00 -0.62 11.00
N VAL A 241 -7.49 -1.39 10.04
CA VAL A 241 -8.82 -2.02 10.12
C VAL A 241 -8.87 -3.05 11.24
N PHE A 242 -7.80 -3.83 11.43
CA PHE A 242 -7.66 -4.76 12.55
C PHE A 242 -7.78 -4.04 13.90
N GLU A 243 -6.98 -3.00 14.13
CA GLU A 243 -7.00 -2.24 15.39
C GLU A 243 -8.32 -1.48 15.60
N ASN A 244 -8.94 -0.96 14.53
CA ASN A 244 -10.26 -0.33 14.63
C ASN A 244 -11.33 -1.33 15.08
N TYR A 245 -11.37 -2.53 14.50
CA TYR A 245 -12.32 -3.57 14.89
C TYR A 245 -12.09 -4.01 16.35
N LYS A 246 -10.83 -4.26 16.71
CA LYS A 246 -10.44 -4.62 18.08
C LYS A 246 -10.85 -3.54 19.09
N THR A 247 -10.59 -2.27 18.79
CA THR A 247 -10.98 -1.14 19.66
C THR A 247 -12.49 -1.05 19.82
N ALA A 248 -13.26 -1.25 18.75
CA ALA A 248 -14.72 -1.28 18.81
C ALA A 248 -15.23 -2.46 19.65
N ALA A 249 -14.63 -3.64 19.53
CA ALA A 249 -14.95 -4.82 20.33
C ALA A 249 -14.65 -4.62 21.83
N GLN A 250 -13.53 -3.96 22.14
CA GLN A 250 -13.06 -3.63 23.50
C GLN A 250 -13.73 -2.40 24.12
N ALA A 251 -14.65 -1.73 23.42
CA ALA A 251 -15.32 -0.55 23.98
C ALA A 251 -16.03 -0.90 25.31
N PRO A 252 -16.07 0.01 26.30
CA PRO A 252 -16.68 -0.27 27.61
C PRO A 252 -18.15 -0.71 27.54
N ALA A 253 -18.89 -0.23 26.54
CA ALA A 253 -20.29 -0.62 26.29
C ALA A 253 -20.43 -1.96 25.56
N LYS A 254 -19.33 -2.50 25.06
CA LYS A 254 -19.21 -3.79 24.37
C LYS A 254 -18.48 -4.74 25.33
N MET A 255 -17.35 -5.30 24.95
CA MET A 255 -16.67 -6.33 25.71
C MET A 255 -15.24 -5.89 26.08
N PRO A 256 -15.06 -5.09 27.17
CA PRO A 256 -13.75 -4.55 27.54
C PRO A 256 -12.70 -5.62 27.83
N ASP A 257 -13.13 -6.81 28.26
CA ASP A 257 -12.24 -7.95 28.55
C ASP A 257 -11.87 -8.78 27.31
N PHE A 258 -12.34 -8.39 26.11
CA PHE A 258 -11.99 -9.08 24.87
C PHE A 258 -10.50 -8.89 24.57
N VAL A 259 -9.70 -9.94 24.68
CA VAL A 259 -8.29 -9.93 24.28
C VAL A 259 -8.11 -10.93 23.14
N PRO A 260 -7.89 -10.48 21.89
CA PRO A 260 -7.69 -11.39 20.77
C PRO A 260 -6.38 -12.15 20.94
N THR A 261 -6.38 -13.42 20.54
CA THR A 261 -5.23 -14.32 20.74
C THR A 261 -4.13 -14.11 19.71
N ILE A 262 -4.39 -13.33 18.66
CA ILE A 262 -3.51 -13.15 17.51
C ILE A 262 -3.42 -11.66 17.16
N ALA A 263 -2.23 -11.21 16.73
CA ALA A 263 -2.00 -9.86 16.21
C ALA A 263 -1.30 -9.93 14.84
N PRO A 264 -1.61 -9.04 13.89
CA PRO A 264 -0.91 -8.98 12.61
C PRO A 264 0.54 -8.53 12.82
N THR A 265 1.49 -9.24 12.23
CA THR A 265 2.89 -8.82 12.16
C THR A 265 3.19 -8.12 10.83
N ASN A 266 3.94 -7.01 10.90
CA ASN A 266 4.45 -6.31 9.72
C ASN A 266 5.86 -6.78 9.40
N GLU A 267 5.99 -7.77 8.51
CA GLU A 267 7.31 -8.26 8.08
C GLU A 267 7.91 -7.45 6.92
N ILE A 268 7.08 -6.68 6.19
CA ILE A 268 7.49 -6.00 4.95
C ILE A 268 7.18 -4.49 4.99
N ASP A 269 8.17 -3.64 4.69
CA ASP A 269 7.99 -2.17 4.61
C ASP A 269 7.79 -1.72 3.16
N LEU A 270 6.56 -1.81 2.65
CA LEU A 270 6.22 -1.54 1.25
C LEU A 270 6.46 -0.07 0.80
N GLN A 271 6.51 0.89 1.73
CA GLN A 271 6.63 2.31 1.38
C GLN A 271 8.06 2.77 1.19
N ASN A 272 9.01 2.08 1.82
CA ASN A 272 10.38 2.56 1.90
C ASN A 272 11.27 1.96 0.80
N SER A 273 11.46 2.73 -0.26
CA SER A 273 12.30 2.37 -1.41
C SER A 273 13.76 2.10 -1.07
N THR A 274 14.31 2.81 -0.09
CA THR A 274 15.69 2.59 0.35
C THR A 274 15.84 1.32 1.19
N LYS A 275 14.84 0.95 2.00
CA LYS A 275 14.84 -0.34 2.70
C LYS A 275 14.63 -1.51 1.74
N MET A 276 13.80 -1.34 0.70
CA MET A 276 13.65 -2.35 -0.35
C MET A 276 14.95 -2.59 -1.11
N LEU A 277 15.72 -1.54 -1.35
CA LEU A 277 17.07 -1.65 -1.91
C LEU A 277 18.01 -2.44 -1.01
N ARG A 278 18.02 -2.14 0.29
CA ARG A 278 18.91 -2.79 1.26
C ARG A 278 18.57 -4.25 1.52
N ASN A 279 17.29 -4.61 1.46
CA ASN A 279 16.81 -5.95 1.77
C ASN A 279 16.69 -6.86 0.53
N GLY A 280 16.98 -6.35 -0.66
CA GLY A 280 17.02 -7.14 -1.90
C GLY A 280 18.27 -8.02 -1.98
N SER A 281 18.20 -9.10 -2.74
CA SER A 281 19.40 -9.89 -3.04
C SER A 281 20.37 -9.08 -3.91
N GLU A 282 21.68 -9.27 -3.72
CA GLU A 282 22.72 -8.55 -4.48
C GLU A 282 22.53 -8.73 -5.99
N THR A 283 22.17 -9.95 -6.43
CA THR A 283 21.92 -10.28 -7.83
C THR A 283 20.71 -9.53 -8.39
N SER A 284 19.60 -9.49 -7.65
CA SER A 284 18.39 -8.74 -8.03
C SER A 284 18.66 -7.25 -8.24
N TRP A 285 19.43 -6.65 -7.33
CA TRP A 285 19.79 -5.24 -7.43
C TRP A 285 20.72 -4.97 -8.61
N VAL A 286 21.75 -5.80 -8.84
CA VAL A 286 22.68 -5.65 -9.97
C VAL A 286 21.96 -5.76 -11.32
N PHE A 287 21.09 -6.76 -11.50
CA PHE A 287 20.33 -6.89 -12.75
C PHE A 287 19.39 -5.71 -12.98
N SER A 288 18.73 -5.23 -11.93
CA SER A 288 17.87 -4.04 -12.01
C SER A 288 18.67 -2.78 -12.34
N LEU A 289 19.87 -2.64 -11.77
CA LEU A 289 20.80 -1.55 -12.09
C LEU A 289 21.22 -1.59 -13.56
N LEU A 290 21.61 -2.75 -14.09
CA LEU A 290 21.98 -2.91 -15.50
C LEU A 290 20.81 -2.57 -16.43
N GLY A 291 19.60 -3.06 -16.12
CA GLY A 291 18.40 -2.73 -16.89
C GLY A 291 18.07 -1.24 -16.88
N LEU A 292 18.16 -0.59 -15.72
CA LEU A 292 17.95 0.86 -15.59
C LEU A 292 19.04 1.66 -16.31
N LEU A 293 20.30 1.24 -16.23
CA LEU A 293 21.40 1.86 -16.99
C LEU A 293 21.15 1.77 -18.50
N LEU A 294 20.64 0.64 -19.01
CA LEU A 294 20.24 0.50 -20.41
C LEU A 294 19.14 1.50 -20.79
N ILE A 295 18.10 1.63 -19.96
CA ILE A 295 17.02 2.61 -20.16
C ILE A 295 17.58 4.04 -20.22
N HIS A 296 18.46 4.39 -19.28
CA HIS A 296 19.09 5.72 -19.25
C HIS A 296 20.04 5.93 -20.43
N TRP A 297 20.69 4.87 -20.93
CA TRP A 297 21.47 4.94 -22.16
C TRP A 297 20.59 5.24 -23.38
N CYS A 298 19.41 4.64 -23.47
CA CYS A 298 18.41 4.98 -24.49
C CYS A 298 17.93 6.44 -24.37
N ILE A 299 17.69 6.94 -23.15
CA ILE A 299 17.34 8.35 -22.93
C ILE A 299 18.44 9.28 -23.45
N LEU A 300 19.71 8.95 -23.23
CA LEU A 300 20.84 9.76 -23.71
C LEU A 300 21.23 9.47 -25.17
N ALA A 301 20.54 8.57 -25.88
CA ALA A 301 20.88 8.20 -27.25
C ALA A 301 21.00 9.40 -28.21
N PRO A 302 20.13 10.43 -28.17
CA PRO A 302 20.29 11.62 -29.02
C PRO A 302 21.66 12.29 -28.81
N TYR A 303 22.12 12.40 -27.55
CA TYR A 303 23.42 12.99 -27.25
C TYR A 303 24.57 12.12 -27.79
N PHE A 304 24.51 10.80 -27.61
CA PHE A 304 25.57 9.92 -28.08
C PHE A 304 25.66 9.86 -29.61
N LEU A 305 24.52 9.82 -30.30
CA LEU A 305 24.44 9.73 -31.75
C LEU A 305 24.63 11.08 -32.46
N THR A 306 24.53 12.20 -31.76
CA THR A 306 24.87 13.52 -32.33
C THR A 306 26.37 13.59 -32.58
N THR A 307 26.78 13.92 -33.80
CA THR A 307 28.18 14.14 -34.17
C THR A 307 28.64 15.55 -33.81
N ARG A 308 29.92 15.71 -33.48
CA ARG A 308 30.51 17.04 -33.38
C ARG A 308 30.73 17.54 -34.82
N PRO A 309 30.39 18.80 -35.16
CA PRO A 309 30.69 19.35 -36.47
C PRO A 309 32.20 19.34 -36.72
N ASP A 310 32.60 18.89 -37.93
CA ASP A 310 34.00 18.85 -38.35
C ASP A 310 34.61 20.25 -38.31
N MET A 311 35.76 20.37 -37.66
CA MET A 311 36.56 21.58 -37.73
C MET A 311 37.31 21.56 -39.06
N THR A 312 36.68 22.00 -40.14
CA THR A 312 37.45 22.46 -41.30
C THR A 312 38.22 23.69 -40.84
N LEU A 313 39.49 23.49 -40.48
CA LEU A 313 40.47 24.57 -40.40
C LEU A 313 40.36 25.32 -41.72
N LYS A 314 39.81 26.53 -41.68
CA LYS A 314 39.78 27.41 -42.83
C LYS A 314 41.24 27.73 -43.12
N ARG A 315 41.85 26.97 -44.03
CA ARG A 315 43.18 27.27 -44.55
C ARG A 315 43.07 28.69 -45.08
N SER A 316 43.84 29.59 -44.49
CA SER A 316 43.93 30.97 -44.94
C SER A 316 44.49 30.94 -46.36
N ASP A 317 43.63 31.05 -47.36
CA ASP A 317 44.04 31.43 -48.71
C ASP A 317 44.45 32.91 -48.64
N SER A 318 45.64 33.15 -48.11
CA SER A 318 46.29 34.47 -48.01
C SER A 318 47.76 34.38 -48.42
N ALA A 319 48.05 33.57 -49.43
CA ALA A 319 49.38 33.49 -50.03
C ALA A 319 49.26 33.10 -51.51
N ASP A 320 48.58 33.93 -52.30
CA ASP A 320 48.85 34.05 -53.75
C ASP A 320 48.15 35.30 -54.29
N ASN A 321 48.73 36.46 -54.00
CA ASN A 321 48.52 37.67 -54.81
C ASN A 321 49.66 38.69 -54.61
N SER A 322 50.89 38.18 -54.54
CA SER A 322 52.09 39.00 -54.64
C SER A 322 53.20 38.18 -55.25
N ILE A 323 53.14 37.99 -56.56
CA ILE A 323 54.25 37.88 -57.52
C ILE A 323 53.56 37.67 -58.87
N TYR A 324 53.47 38.75 -59.66
CA TYR A 324 53.67 38.82 -61.12
C TYR A 324 53.02 40.12 -61.64
N MET A 325 53.91 41.07 -61.93
CA MET A 325 53.78 42.29 -62.75
C MET A 325 52.80 43.38 -62.29
#